data_AF-A0A1V3RQH0-F1
#
_entry.id   AF-A0A1V3RQH0-F1
#
_cell.length_a   1.000
_cell.length_b   1.000
_cell.length_c   1.000
_cell.angle_alpha   90.00
_cell.angle_beta   90.00
_cell.angle_gamma   90.00
#
_symmetry.space_group_name_H-M   'P 1'
#
loop_
_entity.id
_entity.type
_entity.pdbx_description
1 polymer ?
#
loop_
_entity_poly.entity_id
_entity_poly.type
_entity_poly.pdbx_seq_one_letter_code
_entity_poly.pdbx_strand_id
1 'polypeptide(L)'
;MDVPGTSAFDKGRSAVTPGLARQLNDLGKRLESRPTFRVHIVGNGDEGRSDAANRLLAQDRAMSVRDYLLARGADITRLTTEGKAGSRVLELRVEK
;
A
#
# COMPACT_ATOMS: atom_id res chain seq x y z
N MET A 1 -3.10 -0.65 9.69
CA MET A 1 -2.02 0.30 10.03
C MET A 1 -2.06 1.39 9.01
N ASP A 2 -1.76 2.61 9.44
CA ASP A 2 -1.97 3.80 8.63
C ASP A 2 -0.63 4.51 8.47
N VAL A 3 -0.29 4.83 7.22
CA VAL A 3 0.97 5.48 6.87
C VAL A 3 0.65 6.79 6.16
N PRO A 4 1.10 7.96 6.68
CA PRO A 4 0.95 9.22 5.97
C PRO A 4 1.50 9.11 4.56
N GLY A 5 0.73 9.55 3.57
CA GLY A 5 1.09 9.43 2.15
C GLY A 5 2.44 10.06 1.82
N THR A 6 2.77 11.18 2.47
CA THR A 6 4.03 11.92 2.32
C THR A 6 5.26 11.19 2.86
N SER A 7 5.07 10.23 3.77
CA SER A 7 6.14 9.35 4.26
C SER A 7 6.22 8.06 3.43
N ALA A 8 5.08 7.65 2.87
CA ALA A 8 4.94 6.43 2.09
C ALA A 8 5.50 6.57 0.67
N PHE A 9 5.28 7.73 0.04
CA PHE A 9 5.60 8.00 -1.36
C PHE A 9 6.02 9.44 -1.58
N ASP A 10 6.91 9.66 -2.55
CA ASP A 10 7.18 11.00 -3.07
C ASP A 10 5.98 11.54 -3.86
N LYS A 11 5.87 12.87 -3.96
CA LYS A 11 4.79 13.54 -4.70
C LYS A 11 4.74 13.05 -6.16
N GLY A 12 3.58 12.58 -6.59
CA GLY A 12 3.32 12.05 -7.93
C GLY A 12 4.01 10.73 -8.23
N ARG A 13 4.59 10.06 -7.24
CA ARG A 13 5.27 8.78 -7.39
C ARG A 13 4.50 7.68 -6.66
N SER A 14 4.64 6.46 -7.17
CA SER A 14 4.13 5.23 -6.55
C SER A 14 5.25 4.32 -6.03
N ALA A 15 6.52 4.69 -6.26
CA ALA A 15 7.66 3.93 -5.77
C ALA A 15 7.68 3.92 -4.22
N VAL A 16 7.75 2.73 -3.65
CA VAL A 16 7.84 2.51 -2.20
C VAL A 16 9.11 3.18 -1.66
N THR A 17 8.98 4.12 -0.72
CA THR A 17 10.12 4.79 -0.10
C THR A 17 10.88 3.83 0.84
N PRO A 18 12.15 4.12 1.18
CA PRO A 18 12.88 3.34 2.18
C PRO A 18 12.18 3.29 3.55
N GLY A 19 11.43 4.34 3.91
CA GLY A 19 10.65 4.38 5.14
C GLY A 19 9.50 3.37 5.13
N LEU A 20 8.72 3.36 4.05
CA LEU A 20 7.63 2.40 3.87
C LEU A 20 8.16 0.96 3.73
N ALA A 21 9.26 0.76 3.01
CA ALA A 21 9.89 -0.53 2.82
C ALA A 21 10.20 -1.24 4.15
N ARG A 22 10.66 -0.51 5.18
CA ARG A 22 10.89 -1.06 6.53
C ARG A 22 9.61 -1.64 7.13
N GLN A 23 8.51 -0.88 7.09
CA GLN A 23 7.22 -1.31 7.63
C GLN A 23 6.65 -2.51 6.84
N LEU A 24 6.81 -2.50 5.52
CA LEU A 24 6.36 -3.60 4.67
C LEU A 24 7.17 -4.89 4.89
N ASN A 25 8.47 -4.77 5.19
CA ASN A 25 9.29 -5.94 5.55
C ASN A 25 8.77 -6.60 6.83
N ASP A 26 8.43 -5.81 7.85
CA ASP A 26 7.88 -6.34 9.11
C ASP A 26 6.49 -6.94 8.92
N LEU A 27 5.65 -6.33 8.06
CA LEU A 27 4.37 -6.90 7.67
C LEU A 27 4.54 -8.23 6.93
N GLY A 28 5.48 -8.31 5.97
CA GLY A 28 5.78 -9.54 5.22
C GLY A 28 6.09 -10.72 6.14
N LYS A 29 7.02 -10.54 7.09
CA LYS A 29 7.36 -11.56 8.11
C LYS A 29 6.14 -12.02 8.93
N ARG A 30 5.23 -11.11 9.24
CA ARG A 30 3.99 -11.45 9.96
C ARG A 30 3.02 -12.25 9.09
N LEU A 31 2.96 -11.99 7.78
CA LEU A 31 2.12 -12.74 6.84
C LEU A 31 2.65 -14.15 6.58
N GLU A 32 3.98 -14.32 6.55
CA GLU A 32 4.64 -15.62 6.46
C GLU A 32 4.28 -16.52 7.66
N SER A 33 4.41 -15.99 8.88
CA SER A 33 4.09 -16.73 10.12
C SER A 33 2.59 -16.94 10.38
N ARG A 34 1.71 -16.31 9.61
CA ARG A 34 0.25 -16.36 9.81
C ARG A 34 -0.47 -16.58 8.48
N PRO A 35 -0.57 -17.82 7.97
CA PRO A 35 -1.04 -18.10 6.61
C PRO A 35 -2.52 -17.73 6.37
N THR A 36 -3.35 -17.62 7.41
CA THR A 36 -4.77 -17.22 7.25
C THR A 36 -4.95 -15.72 7.01
N PHE A 37 -3.96 -14.89 7.38
CA PHE A 37 -4.14 -13.44 7.38
C PHE A 37 -4.22 -12.90 5.95
N ARG A 38 -5.14 -11.98 5.69
CA ARG A 38 -5.27 -11.26 4.41
C ARG A 38 -4.91 -9.79 4.61
N VAL A 39 -4.49 -9.13 3.54
CA VAL A 39 -4.20 -7.69 3.56
C VAL A 39 -5.00 -7.00 2.46
N HIS A 40 -5.76 -6.00 2.87
CA HIS A 40 -6.39 -5.05 1.97
C HIS A 40 -5.62 -3.73 1.99
N ILE A 41 -5.13 -3.32 0.81
CA ILE A 41 -4.23 -2.19 0.62
C ILE A 41 -5.02 -1.06 -0.03
N VAL A 42 -5.23 0.03 0.70
CA VAL A 42 -5.91 1.22 0.18
C VAL A 42 -4.88 2.30 -0.10
N GLY A 43 -4.61 2.54 -1.37
CA GLY A 43 -3.69 3.58 -1.82
C GLY A 43 -4.32 4.98 -1.75
N ASN A 44 -3.45 5.98 -1.64
CA ASN A 44 -3.82 7.37 -1.42
C ASN A 44 -3.38 8.29 -2.57
N GLY A 45 -4.13 9.37 -2.78
CA GLY A 45 -3.78 10.43 -3.73
C GLY A 45 -2.79 11.44 -3.15
N ASP A 46 -2.47 12.45 -3.96
CA ASP A 46 -1.76 13.66 -3.54
C ASP A 46 -2.74 14.81 -3.31
N GLU A 47 -2.28 15.81 -2.57
CA GLU A 47 -2.93 17.10 -2.49
C GLU A 47 -2.76 17.92 -3.78
N GLY A 48 -3.79 18.70 -4.13
CA GLY A 48 -3.78 19.63 -5.25
C GLY A 48 -3.88 18.99 -6.65
N ARG A 49 -4.17 17.69 -6.75
CA ARG A 49 -4.45 17.00 -8.02
C ARG A 49 -5.96 16.76 -8.19
N SER A 50 -6.40 16.61 -9.44
CA SER A 50 -7.79 16.23 -9.73
C SER A 50 -8.12 14.83 -9.23
N ASP A 51 -9.39 14.56 -8.94
CA ASP A 51 -9.84 13.25 -8.47
C ASP A 51 -9.52 12.11 -9.44
N ALA A 52 -9.63 12.36 -10.75
CA ALA A 52 -9.27 11.38 -11.77
C ALA A 52 -7.77 11.03 -11.73
N ALA A 53 -6.89 12.03 -11.66
CA ALA A 53 -5.45 11.81 -11.55
C ALA A 53 -5.07 11.14 -10.22
N ASN A 54 -5.72 11.55 -9.13
CA ASN A 54 -5.51 10.95 -7.82
C ASN A 54 -6.00 9.51 -7.73
N ARG A 55 -7.07 9.15 -8.44
CA ARG A 55 -7.54 7.76 -8.48
C ARG A 55 -6.51 6.83 -9.13
N LEU A 56 -5.94 7.25 -10.25
CA LEU A 56 -4.88 6.51 -10.94
C LEU A 56 -3.63 6.37 -10.04
N LEU A 57 -3.16 7.49 -9.48
CA LEU A 57 -2.00 7.48 -8.58
C LEU A 57 -2.22 6.62 -7.33
N ALA A 58 -3.40 6.70 -6.73
CA ALA A 58 -3.77 5.89 -5.58
C ALA A 58 -3.77 4.40 -5.92
N GLN A 59 -4.31 4.03 -7.08
CA GLN A 59 -4.30 2.65 -7.55
C GLN A 59 -2.85 2.16 -7.76
N ASP A 60 -2.01 2.95 -8.42
CA ASP A 60 -0.60 2.61 -8.65
C ASP A 60 0.19 2.42 -7.35
N ARG A 61 -0.09 3.26 -6.34
CA ARG A 61 0.49 3.14 -5.00
C ARG A 61 0.06 1.86 -4.29
N ALA A 62 -1.23 1.51 -4.36
CA ALA A 62 -1.72 0.26 -3.79
C ALA A 62 -1.07 -0.96 -4.46
N MET A 63 -0.95 -0.95 -5.78
CA MET A 63 -0.27 -2.00 -6.54
C MET A 63 1.22 -2.11 -6.18
N SER A 64 1.92 -0.97 -6.05
CA SER A 64 3.34 -0.97 -5.69
C SER A 64 3.59 -1.59 -4.31
N VAL A 65 2.69 -1.36 -3.35
CA VAL A 65 2.76 -1.99 -2.03
C VAL A 65 2.48 -3.49 -2.11
N ARG A 66 1.45 -3.90 -2.89
CA ARG A 66 1.15 -5.31 -3.14
C ARG A 66 2.37 -6.01 -3.69
N ASP A 67 2.94 -5.49 -4.77
CA ASP A 67 4.07 -6.09 -5.47
C ASP A 67 5.31 -6.17 -4.58
N TYR A 68 5.53 -5.17 -3.72
CA TYR A 68 6.57 -5.21 -2.70
C TYR A 68 6.35 -6.37 -1.71
N LEU A 69 5.12 -6.58 -1.22
CA LEU A 69 4.81 -7.70 -0.31
C LEU A 69 4.91 -9.06 -1.00
N LEU A 70 4.52 -9.16 -2.28
CA LEU A 70 4.70 -10.38 -3.09
C LEU A 70 6.18 -10.76 -3.18
N ALA A 71 7.05 -9.78 -3.45
CA ALA A 71 8.49 -9.98 -3.48
C ALA A 71 9.07 -10.44 -2.13
N ARG A 72 8.31 -10.32 -1.03
CA ARG A 72 8.65 -10.81 0.32
C ARG A 72 7.85 -12.06 0.71
N GLY A 73 7.40 -12.84 -0.26
CA GLY A 73 6.81 -14.15 -0.02
C GLY A 73 5.33 -14.13 0.39
N ALA A 74 4.66 -12.97 0.36
CA ALA A 74 3.22 -12.95 0.53
C ALA A 74 2.52 -13.62 -0.67
N ASP A 75 1.48 -14.40 -0.41
CA ASP A 75 0.66 -15.02 -1.45
C ASP A 75 -0.26 -13.96 -2.09
N ILE A 76 -0.31 -13.93 -3.42
CA ILE A 76 -1.14 -13.00 -4.19
C ILE A 76 -2.64 -13.12 -3.88
N THR A 77 -3.13 -14.32 -3.57
CA THR A 77 -4.54 -14.56 -3.23
C THR A 77 -4.95 -13.97 -1.88
N ARG A 78 -3.97 -13.54 -1.07
CA ARG A 78 -4.15 -12.92 0.24
C ARG A 78 -4.08 -11.40 0.20
N LEU A 79 -3.78 -10.81 -0.95
CA LEU A 79 -3.60 -9.37 -1.11
C LEU A 79 -4.68 -8.80 -2.03
N THR A 80 -5.34 -7.73 -1.60
CA THR A 80 -6.25 -6.95 -2.44
C THR A 80 -5.85 -5.48 -2.42
N THR A 81 -6.21 -4.75 -3.47
CA THR A 81 -5.82 -3.35 -3.66
C THR A 81 -7.03 -2.50 -4.03
N GLU A 82 -7.11 -1.29 -3.47
CA GLU A 82 -8.07 -0.25 -3.82
C GLU A 82 -7.36 1.10 -3.91
N GLY A 83 -7.69 1.91 -4.93
CA GLY A 83 -7.24 3.30 -5.02
C GLY A 83 -8.30 4.29 -4.54
N LYS A 84 -8.02 5.05 -3.46
CA LYS A 84 -8.93 6.07 -2.92
C LYS A 84 -8.41 7.48 -3.18
N ALA A 85 -8.92 8.13 -4.22
CA ALA A 85 -8.46 9.45 -4.70
C ALA A 85 -8.42 10.54 -3.61
N GLY A 86 -9.44 10.59 -2.76
CA GLY A 86 -9.54 11.57 -1.67
C GLY A 86 -8.72 11.24 -0.43
N SER A 87 -8.19 10.02 -0.31
CA SER A 87 -7.37 9.63 0.84
C SER A 87 -5.98 10.27 0.75
N ARG A 88 -5.42 10.61 1.90
CA ARG A 88 -4.03 11.10 2.07
C ARG A 88 -3.19 10.18 2.94
N VAL A 89 -3.75 9.03 3.29
CA VAL A 89 -3.14 8.01 4.13
C VAL A 89 -3.18 6.70 3.35
N LEU A 90 -2.03 6.05 3.25
CA LEU A 90 -1.96 4.66 2.83
C LEU A 90 -2.48 3.79 3.98
N GLU A 91 -3.55 3.05 3.74
CA GLU A 91 -4.12 2.14 4.74
C GLU A 91 -3.77 0.70 4.40
N LEU A 92 -3.23 -0.04 5.37
CA LEU A 92 -2.97 -1.47 5.27
C LEU A 92 -3.84 -2.18 6.30
N ARG A 93 -4.97 -2.73 5.86
CA ARG A 93 -5.93 -3.43 6.72
C ARG A 93 -5.57 -4.90 6.72
N VAL A 94 -5.31 -5.47 7.89
CA VAL A 94 -4.94 -6.87 8.04
C VAL A 94 -6.11 -7.60 8.70
N GLU A 95 -6.63 -8.60 8.02
CA GLU A 95 -7.81 -9.37 8.41
C GLU A 95 -7.42 -10.83 8.64
N LYS A 96 -8.17 -11.56 9.48
CA LYS A 96 -7.88 -12.95 9.84
C LYS A 96 -8.68 -13.94 8.99
#